data_AF-A0A951JI29-F1
#
_entry.id   AF-A0A951JI29-F1
#
_cell.length_a   1.000
_cell.length_b   1.000
_cell.length_c   1.000
_cell.angle_alpha   90.00
_cell.angle_beta   90.00
_cell.angle_gamma   90.00
#
_symmetry.space_group_name_H-M   'P 1'
#
loop_
_entity.id
_entity.type
_entity.pdbx_description
1 polymer ?
#
loop_
_entity_poly.entity_id
_entity_poly.type
_entity_poly.pdbx_seq_one_letter_code
_entity_poly.pdbx_strand_id
1 'polypeptide(L)' 'MTRDEKTPTPEAVRAACLIAARTAYEDAMQRGLCAEGALEAALGAIEMLNLETVQDTDQAES' A
#
# COMPACT_ATOMS: atom_id res chain seq x y z
N MET A 1 -29.24 -2.83 8.96
CA MET A 1 -27.99 -2.04 8.89
C MET A 1 -27.16 -2.59 7.75
N THR A 2 -27.49 -2.25 6.50
CA THR A 2 -26.65 -2.59 5.35
C THR A 2 -25.51 -1.58 5.37
N ARG A 3 -24.38 -1.98 5.97
CA ARG A 3 -23.14 -1.22 5.83
C ARG A 3 -22.85 -1.22 4.33
N ASP A 4 -22.72 -0.03 3.77
CA ASP A 4 -22.17 0.20 2.44
C ASP A 4 -20.77 -0.43 2.45
N GLU A 5 -20.67 -1.70 2.07
CA GLU A 5 -19.40 -2.41 1.95
C GLU A 5 -18.78 -1.94 0.64
N LYS A 6 -18.25 -0.72 0.67
CA LYS A 6 -17.52 -0.18 -0.46
C LYS A 6 -16.18 -0.92 -0.53
N THR A 7 -16.18 -2.02 -1.28
CA THR A 7 -14.94 -2.72 -1.61
C THR A 7 -14.10 -1.80 -2.49
N PRO A 8 -12.80 -1.65 -2.21
CA PRO A 8 -11.93 -0.79 -3.01
C PRO A 8 -11.86 -1.31 -4.44
N THR A 9 -11.77 -0.39 -5.40
CA THR A 9 -11.55 -0.75 -6.80
C THR A 9 -10.21 -1.47 -6.99
N PRO A 10 -10.08 -2.37 -7.97
CA PRO A 10 -8.81 -3.03 -8.29
C PRO A 10 -7.65 -2.05 -8.52
N GLU A 11 -7.94 -0.90 -9.12
CA GLU A 11 -7.00 0.19 -9.36
C GLU A 11 -6.53 0.83 -8.05
N ALA A 12 -7.45 1.08 -7.10
CA ALA A 12 -7.12 1.60 -5.77
C ALA A 12 -6.27 0.61 -4.98
N VAL A 13 -6.62 -0.69 -5.02
CA VAL A 13 -5.81 -1.75 -4.40
C VAL A 13 -4.41 -1.81 -5.01
N ARG A 14 -4.30 -1.77 -6.34
CA ARG A 14 -3.01 -1.78 -7.03
C ARG A 14 -2.17 -0.56 -6.63
N ALA A 15 -2.76 0.63 -6.58
CA ALA A 15 -2.08 1.85 -6.16
C ALA A 15 -1.59 1.75 -4.71
N ALA A 16 -2.44 1.29 -3.80
CA ALA A 16 -2.10 1.10 -2.39
C ALA A 16 -0.93 0.12 -2.20
N CYS A 17 -0.93 -1.02 -2.89
CA CYS A 17 0.18 -1.98 -2.86
C CYS A 17 1.49 -1.34 -3.36
N LEU A 18 1.46 -0.59 -4.47
CA LEU A 18 2.65 0.06 -5.02
C LEU A 18 3.20 1.12 -4.06
N ILE A 19 2.33 1.91 -3.43
CA ILE A 19 2.73 2.95 -2.46
C ILE A 19 3.35 2.29 -1.23
N ALA A 20 2.70 1.27 -0.66
CA ALA A 20 3.20 0.56 0.51
C ALA A 20 4.57 -0.06 0.25
N ALA A 21 4.73 -0.78 -0.87
CA ALA A 21 5.97 -1.42 -1.25
C ALA A 21 7.12 -0.42 -1.44
N ARG A 22 6.88 0.68 -2.18
CA ARG A 22 7.89 1.71 -2.44
C ARG A 22 8.33 2.41 -1.16
N THR A 23 7.36 2.81 -0.34
CA THR A 23 7.63 3.51 0.93
C THR A 23 8.47 2.64 1.85
N ALA A 24 8.10 1.37 2.02
CA ALA A 24 8.83 0.45 2.89
C ALA A 24 10.22 0.11 2.35
N TYR A 25 10.37 -0.06 1.03
CA TYR A 25 11.67 -0.27 0.39
C TYR A 25 12.59 0.94 0.62
N GLU A 26 12.09 2.15 0.35
CA GLU A 26 12.86 3.39 0.50
C GLU A 26 13.26 3.64 1.96
N ASP A 27 12.34 3.42 2.92
CA ASP A 27 12.66 3.50 4.35
C ASP A 27 13.74 2.47 4.75
N ALA A 28 13.59 1.22 4.32
CA ALA A 28 14.57 0.17 4.61
C ALA A 28 15.96 0.50 4.03
N MET A 29 16.02 1.01 2.80
CA MET A 29 17.27 1.46 2.19
C MET A 29 17.88 2.65 2.94
N GLN A 30 17.07 3.62 3.35
CA GLN A 30 17.52 4.77 4.16
C GLN A 30 18.07 4.33 5.52
N ARG A 31 17.51 3.25 6.08
CA ARG A 31 17.97 2.61 7.33
C ARG A 31 19.21 1.72 7.13
N GLY A 32 19.72 1.62 5.91
CA GLY A 32 20.96 0.92 5.59
C GLY A 32 20.80 -0.59 5.40
N LEU A 33 19.59 -1.10 5.19
CA LEU A 33 19.40 -2.50 4.81
C LEU A 33 19.97 -2.75 3.41
N CYS A 34 20.39 -4.00 3.17
CA CYS A 34 20.72 -4.44 1.82
C CYS A 34 19.45 -4.49 0.94
N ALA A 35 19.64 -4.61 -0.38
CA ALA A 35 18.53 -4.64 -1.33
C ALA A 35 17.54 -5.80 -1.08
N GLU A 36 18.01 -6.95 -0.59
CA GLU A 36 17.17 -8.10 -0.23
C GLU A 36 16.32 -7.79 1.01
N GLY A 37 16.93 -7.25 2.07
CA GLY A 37 16.19 -6.84 3.27
C GLY A 37 15.18 -5.72 3.00
N ALA A 38 15.51 -4.79 2.10
CA ALA A 38 14.55 -3.78 1.65
C ALA A 38 13.40 -4.37 0.83
N LEU A 39 13.68 -5.42 0.03
CA LEU A 39 12.64 -6.16 -0.69
C LEU A 39 11.71 -6.91 0.27
N GLU A 40 12.26 -7.59 1.29
CA GLU A 40 11.46 -8.25 2.32
C GLU A 40 10.56 -7.26 3.08
N ALA A 41 11.08 -6.08 3.42
CA ALA A 41 10.29 -5.02 4.04
C ALA A 41 9.14 -4.54 3.14
N ALA A 42 9.38 -4.41 1.84
CA ALA A 42 8.36 -4.05 0.85
C ALA A 42 7.25 -5.10 0.75
N LEU A 43 7.61 -6.39 0.74
CA LEU A 43 6.64 -7.49 0.72
C LEU A 43 5.83 -7.53 2.01
N GLY A 44 6.48 -7.41 3.17
CA GLY A 44 5.78 -7.34 4.47
C GLY A 44 4.81 -6.18 4.55
N ALA A 45 5.15 -5.02 3.98
CA ALA A 45 4.23 -3.88 3.93
C ALA A 45 2.99 -4.15 3.06
N ILE A 46 3.12 -4.90 1.96
CA ILE A 46 1.97 -5.33 1.15
C ILE A 46 1.12 -6.33 1.95
N GLU A 47 1.73 -7.30 2.63
CA GLU A 47 1.02 -8.31 3.43
C GLU A 47 0.22 -7.69 4.58
N MET A 48 0.71 -6.59 5.15
CA MET A 48 0.06 -5.84 6.22
C MET A 48 -0.99 -4.83 5.72
N LEU A 49 -1.21 -4.70 4.41
CA LEU A 49 -2.13 -3.74 3.85
C LEU A 49 -3.58 -4.06 4.25
N ASN A 50 -4.25 -3.12 4.93
CA ASN A 50 -5.66 -3.27 5.27
C ASN A 50 -6.56 -2.75 4.14
N LEU A 51 -7.17 -3.66 3.39
CA LEU A 51 -8.05 -3.33 2.26
C LEU A 51 -9.30 -2.55 2.67
N GLU A 52 -9.79 -2.69 3.91
CA GLU A 52 -10.93 -1.90 4.39
C GLU A 52 -10.61 -0.40 4.52
N THR A 53 -9.32 -0.05 4.56
CA THR A 53 -8.84 1.33 4.65
C THR A 53 -8.40 1.91 3.31
N VAL A 54 -8.36 1.08 2.25
CA VAL A 54 -8.00 1.54 0.91
C VAL A 54 -9.18 2.33 0.35
N GLN A 55 -8.93 3.61 0.07
CA GLN A 55 -9.93 4.50 -0.52
C GLN A 55 -9.71 4.59 -2.02
N ASP A 56 -10.80 4.64 -2.78
CA ASP A 56 -10.72 5.02 -4.19
C ASP A 56 -10.24 6.47 -4.27
N THR A 57 -8.98 6.65 -4.68
CA THR A 57 -8.43 7.97 -4.95
C THR A 57 -8.95 8.45 -6.32
N ASP A 58 -10.26 8.69 -6.42
CA ASP A 58 -10.90 9.39 -7.54
C ASP A 58 -11.39 10.79 -7.11
N GLN A 59 -10.67 11.39 -6.16
CA GLN A 59 -10.88 12.77 -5.72
C GLN A 59 -9.57 13.54 -5.92
N ALA A 60 -9.23 13.77 -7.20
CA ALA A 60 -8.26 14.77 -7.60
C ALA A 60 -8.90 15.70 -8.64
N GLU A 61 -9.91 16.46 -8.21
CA GLU A 61 -10.21 17.77 -8.77
C GLU A 61 -10.32 18.79 -7.62
N SER A 62 -9.31 19.67 -7.53
CA SER A 62 -9.41 21.07 -7.11
C SER A 62 -8.15 21.80 -7.53
#